data_AF-A0A7W2Y0F7-F1
#
_entry.id   AF-A0A7W2Y0F7-F1
#
_cell.length_a   1.000
_cell.length_b   1.000
_cell.length_c   1.000
_cell.angle_alpha   90.00
_cell.angle_beta   90.00
_cell.angle_gamma   90.00
#
_symmetry.space_group_name_H-M   'P 1'
#
loop_
_entity.id
_entity.type
_entity.pdbx_description
1 polymer ?
#
loop_
_entity_poly.entity_id
_entity_poly.type
_entity_poly.pdbx_seq_one_letter_code
_entity_poly.pdbx_strand_id
1 'polypeptide(L)'
;MFKNVIKNNFIRSSVFAAICTSSSIANADEIRVVFSDAEGVGFNSQEAYVPEGGNNATTLGEARKNVLFRTIRMIESQINITSDFAIEVEFEALSGYGAITLGPSFSSFDEGGASPYGIMEVNRQYPTNLRYSLQNIDTSSWDIESDPVSSTQFSPNSSIYLGFDNEGQHRSFITTTLHELTHVMGFASLNCLGDCFPAPLSKPSHFTKFVFGEGDPLVVFDNLSIREQEEVVSSGDGLLFLGSTSTQSKLSGLLTGGIHNGAVELHADGQLDGQEIAHFSPNVYPEQLMASVGSNVLNLGAAAYVLCDIGWCRGSGKVIDIGLNVENTKFKALPNDGVYVDFNIENATDAPASDLLLEIRFPEGTALSNALLENGQCTINNNALMSCTAKNIGANETLDVHFMLSGNIGDYALSGELSSTSFDVDSNGNNNLFDIEFTATSNQAPQITLDESVNANEGDNVSIIASVFDSDDDELTYSWTQISGPDVTLTDADMQHVKVTAPQVSKNTDLVLKFSVSDGEDEVSQNITVSVANVPKTDTEQSKESSGGSFGWILVNLFGLALFRKFKRANPSAHSSK
;
A
#
# COMPACT_ATOMS: atom_id res chain seq x y z
N MET A 1 -30.59 16.28 -32.29
CA MET A 1 -29.45 17.11 -32.74
C MET A 1 -29.00 17.94 -31.55
N PHE A 2 -27.85 17.60 -30.98
CA PHE A 2 -26.85 18.45 -30.32
C PHE A 2 -26.00 17.50 -29.47
N LYS A 3 -24.98 16.96 -30.15
CA LYS A 3 -23.76 16.39 -29.55
C LYS A 3 -22.90 17.55 -29.04
N ASN A 4 -22.02 17.23 -28.09
CA ASN A 4 -20.92 18.05 -27.55
C ASN A 4 -21.30 18.99 -26.41
N VAL A 5 -21.24 18.46 -25.18
CA VAL A 5 -20.73 19.23 -24.04
C VAL A 5 -19.28 18.80 -23.85
N ILE A 6 -18.41 19.80 -23.80
CA ILE A 6 -16.97 19.74 -23.93
C ILE A 6 -16.37 19.06 -22.69
N LYS A 7 -15.48 18.08 -22.93
CA LYS A 7 -14.49 17.61 -21.95
C LYS A 7 -13.64 18.82 -21.57
N ASN A 8 -13.80 19.35 -20.36
CA ASN A 8 -12.80 20.25 -19.82
C ASN A 8 -11.57 19.41 -19.49
N ASN A 9 -10.51 19.61 -20.26
CA ASN A 9 -9.17 19.14 -19.93
C ASN A 9 -8.74 19.87 -18.65
N PHE A 10 -8.82 19.18 -17.51
CA PHE A 10 -8.10 19.58 -16.31
C PHE A 10 -6.64 19.17 -16.50
N ILE A 11 -5.77 20.16 -16.71
CA ILE A 11 -4.32 19.98 -16.53
C ILE A 11 -4.06 20.37 -15.08
N ARG A 12 -3.97 19.37 -14.19
CA ARG A 12 -3.51 19.53 -12.81
C ARG A 12 -2.11 20.15 -12.86
N SER A 13 -1.96 21.33 -12.27
CA SER A 13 -0.71 22.09 -12.29
C SER A 13 -0.04 21.96 -10.94
N SER A 14 0.90 21.01 -10.80
CA SER A 14 1.78 20.93 -9.63
C SER A 14 3.19 21.37 -10.01
N VAL A 15 3.67 22.38 -9.27
CA VAL A 15 5.01 22.94 -9.38
C VAL A 15 5.86 22.32 -8.27
N PHE A 16 6.96 21.67 -8.65
CA PHE A 16 8.12 21.51 -7.76
C PHE A 16 8.69 22.90 -7.49
N ALA A 17 8.59 23.40 -6.25
CA ALA A 17 9.30 24.62 -5.87
C ALA A 17 10.10 24.41 -4.58
N ALA A 18 11.39 24.20 -4.78
CA ALA A 18 12.38 24.68 -3.83
C ALA A 18 12.34 26.22 -3.76
N ILE A 19 12.65 26.75 -2.57
CA ILE A 19 13.20 28.09 -2.23
C ILE A 19 12.27 29.11 -1.52
N CYS A 20 12.70 29.39 -0.28
CA CYS A 20 12.55 30.55 0.60
C CYS A 20 12.03 31.88 0.03
N THR A 21 11.00 32.46 0.68
CA THR A 21 11.04 33.64 1.58
C THR A 21 9.63 33.97 2.10
N SER A 22 9.56 34.61 3.27
CA SER A 22 8.39 35.09 4.06
C SER A 22 6.99 34.81 3.48
N SER A 23 6.21 33.98 4.21
CA SER A 23 4.92 33.37 3.83
C SER A 23 5.02 32.54 2.54
N SER A 24 5.57 31.34 2.67
CA SER A 24 5.70 30.39 1.56
C SER A 24 4.38 29.63 1.36
N ILE A 25 3.61 29.98 0.34
CA ILE A 25 2.45 29.21 -0.13
C ILE A 25 2.96 28.01 -0.90
N ALA A 26 2.35 26.83 -0.70
CA ALA A 26 2.56 25.66 -1.55
C ALA A 26 1.22 24.98 -1.82
N ASN A 27 0.98 24.64 -3.09
CA ASN A 27 -0.28 24.09 -3.57
C ASN A 27 -0.27 22.57 -3.44
N ALA A 28 -1.26 22.01 -2.74
CA ALA A 28 -1.84 20.73 -3.14
C ALA A 28 -3.05 21.01 -4.04
N ASP A 29 -3.47 20.02 -4.84
CA ASP A 29 -4.32 20.24 -6.01
C ASP A 29 -5.63 21.00 -5.66
N GLU A 30 -6.44 20.47 -4.74
CA GLU A 30 -7.73 21.06 -4.33
C GLU A 30 -7.66 21.71 -2.92
N ILE A 31 -6.80 21.23 -2.02
CA ILE A 31 -6.60 21.80 -0.68
C ILE A 31 -5.39 22.74 -0.67
N ARG A 32 -5.64 24.04 -0.52
CA ARG A 32 -4.57 25.05 -0.41
C ARG A 32 -4.15 25.26 1.04
N VAL A 33 -2.87 25.55 1.26
CA VAL A 33 -2.31 25.72 2.61
C VAL A 33 -1.72 27.11 2.79
N VAL A 34 -2.19 27.80 3.84
CA VAL A 34 -1.65 29.07 4.33
C VAL A 34 -0.81 28.79 5.58
N PHE A 35 0.49 29.06 5.50
CA PHE A 35 1.42 28.90 6.63
C PHE A 35 1.55 30.21 7.40
N SER A 36 1.09 30.24 8.65
CA SER A 36 1.09 31.45 9.49
C SER A 36 2.28 31.56 10.44
N ASP A 37 3.13 30.54 10.49
CA ASP A 37 4.37 30.55 11.28
C ASP A 37 5.29 31.72 10.91
N ALA A 38 5.86 32.37 11.93
CA ALA A 38 6.97 33.30 11.74
C ALA A 38 8.22 32.61 11.15
N GLU A 39 9.13 33.38 10.56
CA GLU A 39 10.41 32.86 10.07
C GLU A 39 11.19 32.14 11.19
N GLY A 40 11.68 30.93 10.91
CA GLY A 40 12.41 30.11 11.88
C GLY A 40 11.53 29.32 12.85
N VAL A 41 10.21 29.42 12.78
CA VAL A 41 9.26 28.71 13.65
C VAL A 41 8.50 27.65 12.85
N GLY A 42 8.11 26.55 13.50
CA GLY A 42 7.12 25.62 12.94
C GLY A 42 7.50 25.04 11.58
N PHE A 43 6.62 25.26 10.59
CA PHE A 43 6.80 24.91 9.18
C PHE A 43 7.88 25.76 8.47
N ASN A 44 8.26 26.90 9.05
CA ASN A 44 9.28 27.82 8.54
C ASN A 44 10.63 27.69 9.28
N SER A 45 10.78 26.67 10.14
CA SER A 45 12.04 26.39 10.84
C SER A 45 13.18 25.98 9.89
N GLN A 46 14.36 26.54 10.14
CA GLN A 46 15.63 26.21 9.45
C GLN A 46 16.55 25.34 10.32
N GLU A 47 16.05 24.85 11.45
CA GLU A 47 16.81 23.92 12.31
C GLU A 47 17.18 22.65 11.53
N ALA A 48 18.39 22.15 11.73
CA ALA A 48 18.84 20.93 11.08
C ALA A 48 17.96 19.74 11.48
N TYR A 49 17.56 18.95 10.51
CA TYR A 49 16.79 17.73 10.68
C TYR A 49 17.56 16.54 10.13
N VAL A 50 17.40 15.39 10.78
CA VAL A 50 18.00 14.13 10.34
C VAL A 50 16.92 13.33 9.64
N PRO A 51 17.09 12.97 8.34
CA PRO A 51 16.15 12.14 7.62
C PRO A 51 15.77 10.86 8.37
N GLU A 52 14.48 10.53 8.38
CA GLU A 52 13.91 9.32 8.97
C GLU A 52 12.63 8.89 8.24
N GLY A 53 12.34 7.59 8.24
CA GLY A 53 11.11 7.01 7.70
C GLY A 53 10.71 7.46 6.29
N GLY A 54 11.68 7.61 5.39
CA GLY A 54 11.44 8.06 4.01
C GLY A 54 11.34 9.58 3.81
N ASN A 55 11.44 10.39 4.86
CA ASN A 55 11.45 11.84 4.75
C ASN A 55 12.89 12.38 4.63
N ASN A 56 13.30 12.70 3.40
CA ASN A 56 14.67 13.13 3.05
C ASN A 56 14.96 14.62 3.29
N ALA A 57 14.11 15.34 4.01
CA ALA A 57 14.29 16.76 4.32
C ALA A 57 15.61 17.03 5.08
N THR A 58 16.13 18.25 4.92
CA THR A 58 17.35 18.68 5.63
C THR A 58 17.09 19.67 6.77
N THR A 59 15.90 20.29 6.75
CA THR A 59 15.46 21.21 7.81
C THR A 59 14.16 20.74 8.44
N LEU A 60 13.94 21.11 9.71
CA LEU A 60 12.73 20.74 10.46
C LEU A 60 11.45 21.29 9.81
N GLY A 61 11.48 22.53 9.30
CA GLY A 61 10.33 23.12 8.62
C GLY A 61 9.97 22.38 7.33
N GLU A 62 10.98 22.01 6.54
CA GLU A 62 10.82 21.19 5.34
C GLU A 62 10.26 19.80 5.67
N ALA A 63 10.79 19.13 6.69
CA ALA A 63 10.32 17.82 7.12
C ALA A 63 8.82 17.84 7.49
N ARG A 64 8.38 18.88 8.22
CA ARG A 64 6.96 19.10 8.59
C ARG A 64 6.09 19.38 7.37
N LYS A 65 6.56 20.21 6.43
CA LYS A 65 5.86 20.51 5.17
C LYS A 65 5.67 19.24 4.34
N ASN A 66 6.71 18.41 4.23
CA ASN A 66 6.64 17.14 3.50
C ASN A 66 5.56 16.21 4.07
N VAL A 67 5.47 16.09 5.40
CA VAL A 67 4.43 15.29 6.05
C VAL A 67 3.04 15.85 5.80
N LEU A 68 2.86 17.18 5.94
CA LEU A 68 1.56 17.82 5.69
C LEU A 68 1.11 17.61 4.24
N PHE A 69 1.99 17.86 3.25
CA PHE A 69 1.64 17.67 1.85
C PHE A 69 1.38 16.21 1.49
N ARG A 70 2.13 15.27 2.06
CA ARG A 70 1.81 13.84 1.90
C ARG A 70 0.42 13.53 2.45
N THR A 71 0.07 14.05 3.62
CA THR A 71 -1.25 13.83 4.23
C THR A 71 -2.38 14.44 3.39
N ILE A 72 -2.15 15.60 2.79
CA ILE A 72 -3.12 16.22 1.87
C ILE A 72 -3.33 15.33 0.64
N ARG A 73 -2.24 14.83 0.03
CA ARG A 73 -2.32 13.84 -1.07
C ARG A 73 -3.11 12.60 -0.65
N MET A 74 -2.96 12.13 0.59
CA MET A 74 -3.76 11.03 1.13
C MET A 74 -5.25 11.40 1.11
N ILE A 75 -5.65 12.54 1.68
CA ILE A 75 -7.05 12.99 1.70
C ILE A 75 -7.62 13.17 0.27
N GLU A 76 -6.89 13.82 -0.63
CA GLU A 76 -7.31 14.05 -2.02
C GLU A 76 -7.41 12.73 -2.82
N SER A 77 -6.58 11.74 -2.50
CA SER A 77 -6.70 10.39 -3.06
C SER A 77 -7.94 9.64 -2.56
N GLN A 78 -8.34 9.91 -1.30
CA GLN A 78 -9.42 9.21 -0.62
C GLN A 78 -10.80 9.80 -0.86
N ILE A 79 -10.88 11.11 -1.09
CA ILE A 79 -12.14 11.85 -1.17
C ILE A 79 -12.13 12.71 -2.41
N ASN A 80 -13.11 12.49 -3.30
CA ASN A 80 -13.29 13.33 -4.48
C ASN A 80 -13.90 14.70 -4.10
N ILE A 81 -13.00 15.65 -3.83
CA ILE A 81 -13.27 17.06 -3.58
C ILE A 81 -13.48 17.76 -4.93
N THR A 82 -14.62 18.44 -5.09
CA THR A 82 -14.99 19.07 -6.37
C THR A 82 -14.90 20.60 -6.36
N SER A 83 -14.42 21.16 -5.25
CA SER A 83 -14.30 22.60 -5.03
C SER A 83 -13.06 22.85 -4.19
N ASP A 84 -12.16 23.71 -4.68
CA ASP A 84 -10.98 24.16 -3.94
C ASP A 84 -11.38 24.84 -2.62
N PHE A 85 -10.54 24.70 -1.60
CA PHE A 85 -10.60 25.46 -0.36
C PHE A 85 -9.21 25.64 0.26
N ALA A 86 -9.06 26.60 1.19
CA ALA A 86 -7.82 26.82 1.92
C ALA A 86 -7.93 26.46 3.40
N ILE A 87 -6.85 25.95 3.96
CA ILE A 87 -6.64 25.77 5.39
C ILE A 87 -5.47 26.63 5.85
N GLU A 88 -5.56 27.16 7.06
CA GLU A 88 -4.45 27.82 7.74
C GLU A 88 -3.77 26.83 8.69
N VAL A 89 -2.45 26.84 8.74
CA VAL A 89 -1.66 25.98 9.64
C VAL A 89 -0.53 26.75 10.30
N GLU A 90 -0.29 26.45 11.58
CA GLU A 90 0.81 27.02 12.34
C GLU A 90 1.26 26.10 13.48
N PHE A 91 2.42 26.41 14.07
CA PHE A 91 2.87 25.81 15.32
C PHE A 91 2.73 26.78 16.48
N GLU A 92 1.94 26.40 17.48
CA GLU A 92 1.75 27.15 18.73
C GLU A 92 1.92 26.25 19.95
N ALA A 93 2.37 26.81 21.07
CA ALA A 93 2.47 26.06 22.32
C ALA A 93 1.07 25.78 22.89
N LEU A 94 0.58 24.55 22.70
CA LEU A 94 -0.71 24.12 23.22
C LEU A 94 -0.56 23.42 24.58
N SER A 95 -1.39 23.80 25.55
CA SER A 95 -1.45 23.11 26.86
C SER A 95 -2.46 21.97 26.79
N GLY A 96 -1.98 20.73 26.91
CA GLY A 96 -2.84 19.53 27.02
C GLY A 96 -3.22 18.88 25.68
N TYR A 97 -2.97 19.54 24.54
CA TYR A 97 -3.29 19.03 23.21
C TYR A 97 -2.04 18.89 22.33
N GLY A 98 -2.02 17.88 21.47
CA GLY A 98 -0.96 17.72 20.45
C GLY A 98 -1.21 18.57 19.20
N ALA A 99 -2.47 18.71 18.83
CA ALA A 99 -2.91 19.66 17.83
C ALA A 99 -4.36 20.06 18.15
N ILE A 100 -4.80 21.16 17.55
CA ILE A 100 -6.20 21.56 17.59
C ILE A 100 -6.58 22.19 16.24
N THR A 101 -7.69 21.74 15.68
CA THR A 101 -8.31 22.40 14.52
C THR A 101 -9.47 23.28 15.00
N LEU A 102 -9.33 24.58 14.77
CA LEU A 102 -10.38 25.57 14.90
C LEU A 102 -11.14 25.65 13.56
N GLY A 103 -12.31 25.01 13.52
CA GLY A 103 -13.13 24.89 12.31
C GLY A 103 -13.51 23.43 12.03
N PRO A 104 -14.01 23.11 10.82
CA PRO A 104 -14.20 23.98 9.66
C PRO A 104 -15.28 25.04 9.90
N SER A 105 -15.26 26.10 9.10
CA SER A 105 -16.30 27.12 9.05
C SER A 105 -17.59 26.50 8.53
N PHE A 106 -18.70 26.75 9.23
CA PHE A 106 -20.01 26.24 8.82
C PHE A 106 -20.87 27.33 8.20
N SER A 107 -21.73 26.92 7.27
CA SER A 107 -22.77 27.77 6.71
C SER A 107 -24.09 27.01 6.55
N SER A 108 -25.23 27.73 6.63
CA SER A 108 -26.54 27.13 6.37
C SER A 108 -26.70 26.79 4.90
N PHE A 109 -27.41 25.68 4.64
CA PHE A 109 -28.05 25.47 3.36
C PHE A 109 -29.44 26.12 3.36
N ASP A 110 -29.61 27.14 2.52
CA ASP A 110 -30.82 27.95 2.47
C ASP A 110 -31.84 27.44 1.44
N GLU A 111 -33.10 27.81 1.62
CA GLU A 111 -34.19 27.45 0.69
C GLU A 111 -33.91 28.00 -0.72
N GLY A 112 -34.04 27.14 -1.74
CA GLY A 112 -33.76 27.49 -3.14
C GLY A 112 -32.30 27.29 -3.57
N GLY A 113 -31.40 26.89 -2.66
CA GLY A 113 -30.06 26.46 -3.01
C GLY A 113 -30.07 25.21 -3.90
N ALA A 114 -29.09 25.09 -4.80
CA ALA A 114 -28.92 23.88 -5.60
C ALA A 114 -28.48 22.71 -4.70
N SER A 115 -29.17 21.58 -4.78
CA SER A 115 -28.81 20.31 -4.13
C SER A 115 -28.86 19.18 -5.16
N PRO A 116 -27.88 19.13 -6.09
CA PRO A 116 -27.90 18.21 -7.22
C PRO A 116 -27.92 16.72 -6.81
N TYR A 117 -27.44 16.41 -5.61
CA TYR A 117 -27.40 15.05 -5.05
C TYR A 117 -28.53 14.74 -4.06
N GLY A 118 -29.36 15.72 -3.69
CA GLY A 118 -30.46 15.53 -2.74
C GLY A 118 -30.04 15.25 -1.29
N ILE A 119 -28.78 15.52 -0.93
CA ILE A 119 -28.21 15.23 0.40
C ILE A 119 -28.48 16.38 1.40
N MET A 120 -28.52 17.62 0.90
CA MET A 120 -28.61 18.79 1.77
C MET A 120 -30.03 19.09 2.25
N GLU A 121 -30.14 19.42 3.55
CA GLU A 121 -31.40 19.76 4.22
C GLU A 121 -31.46 21.25 4.52
N VAL A 122 -32.59 21.89 4.21
CA VAL A 122 -32.79 23.32 4.43
C VAL A 122 -32.69 23.64 5.93
N ASN A 123 -32.02 24.76 6.26
CA ASN A 123 -31.72 25.23 7.63
C ASN A 123 -30.70 24.38 8.41
N ARG A 124 -30.09 23.36 7.79
CA ARG A 124 -28.99 22.60 8.38
C ARG A 124 -27.63 23.24 8.05
N GLN A 125 -26.69 23.14 8.98
CA GLN A 125 -25.34 23.67 8.84
C GLN A 125 -24.40 22.63 8.23
N TYR A 126 -23.53 23.08 7.32
CA TYR A 126 -22.53 22.23 6.67
C TYR A 126 -21.16 22.90 6.72
N PRO A 127 -20.06 22.14 6.88
CA PRO A 127 -18.72 22.62 6.59
C PRO A 127 -18.68 23.23 5.20
N THR A 128 -18.07 24.41 5.08
CA THR A 128 -18.09 25.19 3.84
C THR A 128 -17.52 24.41 2.66
N ASN A 129 -16.42 23.69 2.85
CA ASN A 129 -15.80 22.81 1.83
C ASN A 129 -16.73 21.66 1.38
N LEU A 130 -17.36 20.95 2.32
CA LEU A 130 -18.33 19.90 2.02
C LEU A 130 -19.54 20.47 1.27
N ARG A 131 -20.08 21.60 1.74
CA ARG A 131 -21.21 22.28 1.09
C ARG A 131 -20.87 22.66 -0.34
N TYR A 132 -19.71 23.28 -0.56
CA TYR A 132 -19.29 23.71 -1.91
C TYR A 132 -19.15 22.52 -2.84
N SER A 133 -18.55 21.43 -2.35
CA SER A 133 -18.47 20.18 -3.09
C SER A 133 -19.87 19.61 -3.41
N LEU A 134 -20.78 19.54 -2.44
CA LEU A 134 -22.16 19.07 -2.64
C LEU A 134 -22.98 19.93 -3.60
N GLN A 135 -22.63 21.21 -3.74
CA GLN A 135 -23.29 22.16 -4.63
C GLN A 135 -22.61 22.28 -6.01
N ASN A 136 -21.43 21.67 -6.19
CA ASN A 136 -20.55 21.89 -7.34
C ASN A 136 -20.26 23.38 -7.55
N ILE A 137 -19.94 24.10 -6.47
CA ILE A 137 -19.55 25.50 -6.54
C ILE A 137 -18.15 25.59 -7.13
N ASP A 138 -18.01 26.34 -8.21
CA ASP A 138 -16.71 26.67 -8.79
C ASP A 138 -16.04 27.77 -7.95
N THR A 139 -14.99 27.39 -7.24
CA THR A 139 -14.18 28.27 -6.38
C THR A 139 -12.88 28.74 -7.06
N SER A 140 -12.63 28.35 -8.31
CA SER A 140 -11.36 28.63 -9.01
C SER A 140 -11.06 30.12 -9.20
N SER A 141 -12.10 30.96 -9.20
CA SER A 141 -11.98 32.42 -9.36
C SER A 141 -11.91 33.18 -8.03
N TRP A 142 -12.04 32.49 -6.90
CA TRP A 142 -12.06 33.11 -5.58
C TRP A 142 -10.64 33.25 -5.06
N ASP A 143 -10.39 34.35 -4.36
CA ASP A 143 -9.18 34.48 -3.54
C ASP A 143 -9.38 33.73 -2.22
N ILE A 144 -9.39 32.39 -2.33
CA ILE A 144 -9.78 31.51 -1.23
C ILE A 144 -8.74 31.43 -0.10
N GLU A 145 -7.53 31.93 -0.35
CA GLU A 145 -6.43 31.98 0.61
C GLU A 145 -6.59 33.13 1.63
N SER A 146 -7.34 34.18 1.28
CA SER A 146 -7.61 35.30 2.19
C SER A 146 -8.59 34.94 3.31
N ASP A 147 -9.44 33.94 3.11
CA ASP A 147 -10.47 33.50 4.06
C ASP A 147 -10.44 31.96 4.19
N PRO A 148 -9.43 31.38 4.88
CA PRO A 148 -9.32 29.93 5.06
C PRO A 148 -10.55 29.37 5.78
N VAL A 149 -10.97 28.17 5.40
CA VAL A 149 -12.16 27.54 6.00
C VAL A 149 -11.88 26.98 7.39
N SER A 150 -10.63 26.73 7.74
CA SER A 150 -10.20 26.24 9.05
C SER A 150 -8.81 26.74 9.39
N SER A 151 -8.48 26.77 10.68
CA SER A 151 -7.12 26.97 11.17
C SER A 151 -6.72 25.81 12.06
N THR A 152 -5.54 25.21 11.82
CA THR A 152 -5.01 24.09 12.60
C THR A 152 -3.70 24.48 13.25
N GLN A 153 -3.64 24.36 14.57
CA GLN A 153 -2.46 24.65 15.37
C GLN A 153 -1.82 23.34 15.84
N PHE A 154 -0.51 23.20 15.61
CA PHE A 154 0.26 22.02 16.02
C PHE A 154 1.18 22.36 17.19
N SER A 155 1.24 21.47 18.19
CA SER A 155 2.16 21.63 19.31
C SER A 155 3.58 21.20 18.90
N PRO A 156 4.62 22.05 19.09
CA PRO A 156 5.99 21.73 18.68
C PRO A 156 6.58 20.48 19.32
N ASN A 157 6.09 20.10 20.50
CA ASN A 157 6.61 18.99 21.31
C ASN A 157 5.76 17.72 21.20
N SER A 158 4.64 17.77 20.49
CA SER A 158 3.84 16.60 20.19
C SER A 158 4.19 16.03 18.82
N SER A 159 4.07 14.73 18.68
CA SER A 159 4.18 14.05 17.38
C SER A 159 5.47 14.36 16.64
N ILE A 160 6.61 14.15 17.31
CA ILE A 160 7.94 14.54 16.81
C ILE A 160 8.50 13.61 15.73
N TYR A 161 7.85 12.47 15.47
CA TYR A 161 8.27 11.58 14.39
C TYR A 161 7.73 12.10 13.06
N LEU A 162 8.64 12.42 12.14
CA LEU A 162 8.34 13.04 10.85
C LEU A 162 8.57 12.09 9.66
N GLY A 163 8.76 10.80 9.93
CA GLY A 163 8.76 9.74 8.92
C GLY A 163 7.36 9.39 8.41
N PHE A 164 7.28 8.91 7.17
CA PHE A 164 6.02 8.54 6.50
C PHE A 164 5.55 7.12 6.83
N ASP A 165 6.45 6.26 7.29
CA ASP A 165 6.21 4.84 7.59
C ASP A 165 5.55 4.59 8.96
N ASN A 166 5.49 5.62 9.82
CA ASN A 166 4.95 5.53 11.19
C ASN A 166 5.68 4.51 12.10
N GLU A 167 6.94 4.16 11.78
CA GLU A 167 7.79 3.21 12.53
C GLU A 167 8.51 3.84 13.75
N GLY A 168 8.28 5.12 13.99
CA GLY A 168 8.89 5.88 15.08
C GLY A 168 8.46 5.41 16.48
N GLN A 169 9.32 5.65 17.46
CA GLN A 169 9.02 5.41 18.89
C GLN A 169 8.07 6.47 19.49
N HIS A 170 7.78 7.53 18.73
CA HIS A 170 6.94 8.65 19.14
C HIS A 170 5.69 8.70 18.26
N ARG A 171 4.68 9.48 18.70
CA ARG A 171 3.49 9.72 17.87
C ARG A 171 3.92 10.28 16.51
N SER A 172 3.33 9.77 15.44
CA SER A 172 3.65 10.23 14.10
C SER A 172 2.92 11.52 13.78
N PHE A 173 3.63 12.45 13.15
CA PHE A 173 3.04 13.70 12.69
C PHE A 173 2.03 13.45 11.58
N ILE A 174 2.23 12.44 10.72
CA ILE A 174 1.29 12.10 9.64
C ILE A 174 -0.08 11.69 10.18
N THR A 175 -0.12 10.92 11.26
CA THR A 175 -1.36 10.55 11.95
C THR A 175 -2.05 11.80 12.53
N THR A 176 -1.26 12.73 13.05
CA THR A 176 -1.78 13.97 13.64
C THR A 176 -2.37 14.87 12.56
N THR A 177 -1.63 15.14 11.48
CA THR A 177 -2.15 15.92 10.35
C THR A 177 -3.35 15.25 9.71
N LEU A 178 -3.38 13.91 9.60
CA LEU A 178 -4.51 13.18 9.00
C LEU A 178 -5.77 13.30 9.86
N HIS A 179 -5.62 13.22 11.18
CA HIS A 179 -6.69 13.45 12.15
C HIS A 179 -7.27 14.86 12.03
N GLU A 180 -6.40 15.88 12.07
CA GLU A 180 -6.83 17.27 11.98
C GLU A 180 -7.50 17.58 10.63
N LEU A 181 -6.95 17.11 9.52
CA LEU A 181 -7.58 17.26 8.20
C LEU A 181 -8.93 16.53 8.12
N THR A 182 -9.11 15.42 8.84
CA THR A 182 -10.40 14.72 8.89
C THR A 182 -11.48 15.56 9.57
N HIS A 183 -11.15 16.37 10.58
CA HIS A 183 -12.06 17.39 11.11
C HIS A 183 -12.43 18.42 10.04
N VAL A 184 -11.46 18.91 9.27
CA VAL A 184 -11.69 19.85 8.15
C VAL A 184 -12.62 19.24 7.12
N MET A 185 -12.51 17.94 6.83
CA MET A 185 -13.41 17.21 5.94
C MET A 185 -14.82 17.04 6.51
N GLY A 186 -15.08 17.45 7.74
CA GLY A 186 -16.41 17.51 8.32
C GLY A 186 -16.69 16.45 9.37
N PHE A 187 -15.68 15.74 9.87
CA PHE A 187 -15.81 15.01 11.14
C PHE A 187 -15.81 16.03 12.30
N ALA A 188 -16.81 16.91 12.33
CA ALA A 188 -16.88 18.05 13.22
C ALA A 188 -18.32 18.45 13.47
N SER A 189 -18.57 19.13 14.59
CA SER A 189 -19.91 19.61 14.95
C SER A 189 -19.88 21.01 15.55
N LEU A 190 -20.85 21.83 15.16
CA LEU A 190 -21.04 23.19 15.68
C LEU A 190 -21.39 23.27 17.16
N ASN A 191 -21.80 22.14 17.74
CA ASN A 191 -22.24 22.11 19.12
C ASN A 191 -21.06 22.19 20.11
N CYS A 192 -19.82 21.97 19.63
CA CYS A 192 -18.62 21.88 20.46
C CYS A 192 -17.34 22.33 19.70
N LEU A 193 -17.16 23.64 19.47
CA LEU A 193 -15.85 24.20 19.12
C LEU A 193 -15.55 25.40 20.03
N GLY A 194 -14.72 25.18 21.06
CA GLY A 194 -14.06 26.22 21.85
C GLY A 194 -14.87 26.89 22.97
N ASP A 195 -16.17 27.09 22.78
CA ASP A 195 -17.08 27.63 23.81
C ASP A 195 -18.39 26.82 23.80
N CYS A 196 -18.39 25.73 24.56
CA CYS A 196 -19.56 24.85 24.66
C CYS A 196 -20.75 25.58 25.27
N PHE A 197 -21.96 25.20 24.82
CA PHE A 197 -23.28 25.54 25.34
C PHE A 197 -23.32 26.69 26.39
N PRO A 198 -23.88 27.88 26.04
CA PRO A 198 -25.27 27.93 25.60
C PRO A 198 -25.58 28.89 24.42
N ALA A 199 -26.49 28.43 23.55
CA ALA A 199 -27.42 29.20 22.70
C ALA A 199 -26.88 30.50 22.06
N PRO A 200 -26.34 30.41 20.82
CA PRO A 200 -27.19 30.19 19.64
C PRO A 200 -26.64 29.18 18.59
N LEU A 201 -25.58 28.43 18.91
CA LEU A 201 -24.83 27.59 17.95
C LEU A 201 -25.25 26.12 17.86
N SER A 202 -26.20 25.66 18.70
CA SER A 202 -26.75 24.30 18.68
C SER A 202 -27.67 24.02 17.48
N LYS A 203 -27.30 24.51 16.30
CA LYS A 203 -28.08 24.30 15.08
C LYS A 203 -27.83 22.88 14.57
N PRO A 204 -28.87 22.19 14.07
CA PRO A 204 -28.69 20.94 13.36
C PRO A 204 -27.59 21.07 12.29
N SER A 205 -26.65 20.12 12.28
CA SER A 205 -25.52 20.07 11.33
C SER A 205 -25.59 18.83 10.47
N HIS A 206 -24.81 18.78 9.38
CA HIS A 206 -24.64 17.61 8.53
C HIS A 206 -24.33 16.33 9.31
N PHE A 207 -23.65 16.46 10.45
CA PHE A 207 -23.22 15.38 11.33
C PHE A 207 -24.31 14.94 12.32
N THR A 208 -24.94 15.89 13.02
CA THR A 208 -25.81 15.59 14.19
C THR A 208 -27.09 14.84 13.87
N LYS A 209 -27.53 14.81 12.59
CA LYS A 209 -28.68 14.01 12.16
C LYS A 209 -28.46 12.50 12.24
N PHE A 210 -27.21 12.07 12.28
CA PHE A 210 -26.81 10.68 12.45
C PHE A 210 -26.44 10.37 13.89
N VAL A 211 -26.46 11.37 14.78
CA VAL A 211 -26.12 11.19 16.19
C VAL A 211 -27.39 10.94 16.99
N PHE A 212 -27.31 10.00 17.93
CA PHE A 212 -28.42 9.57 18.77
C PHE A 212 -27.96 9.53 20.22
N GLY A 213 -28.87 9.91 21.12
CA GLY A 213 -28.73 9.58 22.54
C GLY A 213 -29.27 8.18 22.82
N GLU A 214 -28.66 7.50 23.78
CA GLU A 214 -29.14 6.22 24.29
C GLU A 214 -30.59 6.30 24.80
N GLY A 215 -31.40 5.30 24.43
CA GLY A 215 -32.82 5.21 24.74
C GLY A 215 -33.51 4.10 23.94
N ASP A 216 -34.71 3.67 24.38
CA ASP A 216 -35.56 2.74 23.64
C ASP A 216 -36.95 3.37 23.39
N PRO A 217 -37.23 3.86 22.17
CA PRO A 217 -36.36 3.87 20.99
C PRO A 217 -35.25 4.95 21.08
N LEU A 218 -34.19 4.79 20.29
CA LEU A 218 -33.15 5.81 20.11
C LEU A 218 -33.76 7.12 19.60
N VAL A 219 -33.29 8.25 20.14
CA VAL A 219 -33.76 9.59 19.77
C VAL A 219 -32.65 10.35 19.06
N VAL A 220 -32.96 10.86 17.86
CA VAL A 220 -32.04 11.70 17.08
C VAL A 220 -31.64 12.91 17.92
N PHE A 221 -30.35 13.21 17.97
CA PHE A 221 -29.77 14.29 18.76
C PHE A 221 -30.44 15.64 18.51
N ASP A 222 -30.75 15.95 17.25
CA ASP A 222 -31.43 17.20 16.84
C ASP A 222 -32.85 17.36 17.42
N ASN A 223 -33.50 16.26 17.84
CA ASN A 223 -34.86 16.28 18.40
C ASN A 223 -34.87 16.40 19.93
N LEU A 224 -33.72 16.26 20.57
CA LEU A 224 -33.56 16.42 22.02
C LEU A 224 -33.64 17.90 22.39
N SER A 225 -34.17 18.20 23.57
CA SER A 225 -34.02 19.53 24.16
C SER A 225 -32.55 19.79 24.49
N ILE A 226 -32.15 21.06 24.59
CA ILE A 226 -30.78 21.46 24.93
C ILE A 226 -30.27 20.74 26.20
N ARG A 227 -31.13 20.61 27.22
CA ARG A 227 -30.78 19.91 28.45
C ARG A 227 -30.53 18.43 28.22
N GLU A 228 -31.37 17.78 27.42
CA GLU A 228 -31.20 16.37 27.08
C GLU A 228 -29.94 16.16 26.23
N GLN A 229 -29.61 17.10 25.35
CA GLN A 229 -28.35 17.11 24.61
C GLN A 229 -27.13 17.19 25.54
N GLU A 230 -27.14 18.11 26.51
CA GLU A 230 -26.09 18.22 27.54
C GLU A 230 -25.95 16.92 28.36
N GLU A 231 -27.08 16.31 28.74
CA GLU A 231 -27.12 15.04 29.49
C GLU A 231 -26.54 13.87 28.67
N VAL A 232 -26.87 13.78 27.38
CA VAL A 232 -26.35 12.71 26.49
C VAL A 232 -24.88 12.91 26.19
N VAL A 233 -24.43 14.14 25.91
CA VAL A 233 -23.01 14.40 25.67
C VAL A 233 -22.16 14.11 26.91
N SER A 234 -22.72 14.29 28.10
CA SER A 234 -22.02 14.03 29.37
C SER A 234 -22.16 12.58 29.88
N SER A 235 -22.69 11.67 29.07
CA SER A 235 -23.16 10.36 29.56
C SER A 235 -22.06 9.29 29.74
N GLY A 236 -20.91 9.44 29.10
CA GLY A 236 -19.82 8.45 29.15
C GLY A 236 -19.86 7.43 28.00
N ASP A 237 -21.01 6.80 27.78
CA ASP A 237 -21.21 5.73 26.78
C ASP A 237 -22.50 5.90 25.95
N GLY A 238 -23.24 6.99 26.16
CA GLY A 238 -24.60 7.16 25.65
C GLY A 238 -24.73 7.87 24.30
N LEU A 239 -23.63 8.20 23.62
CA LEU A 239 -23.62 8.99 22.38
C LEU A 239 -23.22 8.11 21.20
N LEU A 240 -24.14 7.92 20.25
CA LEU A 240 -24.00 6.94 19.18
C LEU A 240 -24.13 7.60 17.80
N PHE A 241 -23.23 7.26 16.87
CA PHE A 241 -23.39 7.57 15.45
C PHE A 241 -24.05 6.40 14.73
N LEU A 242 -25.31 6.57 14.34
CA LEU A 242 -26.11 5.61 13.59
C LEU A 242 -26.17 6.06 12.12
N GLY A 243 -25.14 5.65 11.37
CA GLY A 243 -25.01 5.89 9.92
C GLY A 243 -25.99 5.09 9.06
N SER A 244 -25.72 4.96 7.76
CA SER A 244 -26.55 4.16 6.86
C SER A 244 -26.53 2.66 7.20
N THR A 245 -27.50 1.88 6.70
CA THR A 245 -27.50 0.42 6.90
C THR A 245 -26.24 -0.26 6.36
N SER A 246 -25.65 0.30 5.30
CA SER A 246 -24.37 -0.19 4.74
C SER A 246 -23.23 0.04 5.74
N THR A 247 -23.12 1.25 6.29
CA THR A 247 -22.17 1.61 7.34
C THR A 247 -22.33 0.73 8.57
N GLN A 248 -23.55 0.58 9.09
CA GLN A 248 -23.82 -0.25 10.28
C GLN A 248 -23.34 -1.70 10.09
N SER A 249 -23.61 -2.27 8.92
CA SER A 249 -23.17 -3.63 8.57
C SER A 249 -21.65 -3.76 8.53
N LYS A 250 -20.96 -2.80 7.90
CA LYS A 250 -19.51 -2.82 7.76
C LYS A 250 -18.77 -2.54 9.07
N LEU A 251 -19.21 -1.54 9.84
CA LEU A 251 -18.62 -1.22 11.15
C LEU A 251 -18.71 -2.40 12.12
N SER A 252 -19.81 -3.17 12.09
CA SER A 252 -19.96 -4.38 12.92
C SER A 252 -18.95 -5.49 12.61
N GLY A 253 -18.37 -5.49 11.39
CA GLY A 253 -17.29 -6.42 11.02
C GLY A 253 -15.89 -5.83 11.22
N LEU A 254 -15.74 -4.51 11.13
CA LEU A 254 -14.48 -3.78 11.30
C LEU A 254 -14.09 -3.64 12.78
N LEU A 255 -15.08 -3.41 13.64
CA LEU A 255 -14.90 -3.06 15.04
C LEU A 255 -15.29 -4.21 15.96
N THR A 256 -14.53 -4.35 17.05
CA THR A 256 -14.71 -5.39 18.09
C THR A 256 -15.18 -4.82 19.43
N GLY A 257 -15.16 -3.49 19.59
CA GLY A 257 -15.68 -2.76 20.75
C GLY A 257 -16.22 -1.39 20.35
N GLY A 258 -17.02 -0.77 21.23
CA GLY A 258 -17.65 0.53 20.98
C GLY A 258 -18.72 0.50 19.88
N ILE A 259 -19.39 -0.64 19.70
CA ILE A 259 -20.47 -0.85 18.73
C ILE A 259 -21.76 -1.23 19.48
N HIS A 260 -22.84 -0.48 19.22
CA HIS A 260 -24.15 -0.67 19.86
C HIS A 260 -25.23 -0.79 18.78
N ASN A 261 -25.68 -2.02 18.50
CA ASN A 261 -26.66 -2.31 17.44
C ASN A 261 -26.29 -1.72 16.05
N GLY A 262 -25.01 -1.76 15.69
CA GLY A 262 -24.48 -1.23 14.43
C GLY A 262 -24.14 0.26 14.45
N ALA A 263 -24.44 0.99 15.53
CA ALA A 263 -23.93 2.34 15.75
C ALA A 263 -22.54 2.31 16.39
N VAL A 264 -21.70 3.29 16.07
CA VAL A 264 -20.38 3.47 16.69
C VAL A 264 -20.47 4.51 17.81
N GLU A 265 -19.81 4.22 18.93
CA GLU A 265 -19.76 5.08 20.11
C GLU A 265 -18.88 6.31 19.84
N LEU A 266 -19.43 7.50 20.07
CA LEU A 266 -18.72 8.76 19.99
C LEU A 266 -18.17 9.14 21.37
N HIS A 267 -17.14 9.98 21.38
CA HIS A 267 -16.55 10.50 22.62
C HIS A 267 -17.62 11.26 23.42
N ALA A 268 -17.70 10.88 24.69
CA ALA A 268 -18.53 11.40 25.77
C ALA A 268 -17.75 11.12 27.07
N ASP A 269 -17.16 12.11 27.73
CA ASP A 269 -16.37 11.92 28.96
C ASP A 269 -16.91 12.66 30.18
N GLY A 270 -18.05 13.36 30.00
CA GLY A 270 -18.69 14.11 31.07
C GLY A 270 -18.19 15.55 31.19
N GLN A 271 -17.28 15.99 30.31
CA GLN A 271 -16.96 17.40 30.10
C GLN A 271 -17.65 17.92 28.85
N LEU A 272 -18.28 19.10 28.92
CA LEU A 272 -18.74 19.75 27.69
C LEU A 272 -17.56 20.51 27.09
N ASP A 273 -16.75 19.83 26.27
CA ASP A 273 -15.61 20.42 25.55
C ASP A 273 -15.66 20.14 24.03
N GLY A 274 -14.65 20.61 23.30
CA GLY A 274 -14.56 20.48 21.84
C GLY A 274 -14.29 19.06 21.33
N GLN A 275 -14.00 18.10 22.21
CA GLN A 275 -13.75 16.71 21.83
C GLN A 275 -15.04 15.91 21.70
N GLU A 276 -16.07 16.29 22.45
CA GLU A 276 -17.34 15.59 22.44
C GLU A 276 -18.02 15.63 21.09
N ILE A 277 -18.72 14.55 20.72
CA ILE A 277 -19.41 14.32 19.42
C ILE A 277 -18.49 14.27 18.18
N ALA A 278 -17.34 14.92 18.22
CA ALA A 278 -16.40 15.06 17.11
C ALA A 278 -15.25 14.04 17.17
N HIS A 279 -15.31 13.05 18.06
CA HIS A 279 -14.33 11.95 18.15
C HIS A 279 -15.04 10.62 18.37
N PHE A 280 -14.35 9.52 18.08
CA PHE A 280 -14.74 8.19 18.54
C PHE A 280 -14.39 8.01 20.01
N SER A 281 -15.23 7.25 20.72
CA SER A 281 -15.00 6.88 22.11
C SER A 281 -13.72 6.04 22.24
N PRO A 282 -12.96 6.15 23.35
CA PRO A 282 -11.87 5.24 23.69
C PRO A 282 -12.29 3.75 23.78
N ASN A 283 -13.60 3.47 23.82
CA ASN A 283 -14.14 2.12 23.81
C ASN A 283 -14.23 1.50 22.40
N VAL A 284 -13.97 2.28 21.34
CA VAL A 284 -13.98 1.81 19.97
C VAL A 284 -12.66 1.09 19.64
N TYR A 285 -12.74 -0.21 19.31
CA TYR A 285 -11.57 -1.06 19.02
C TYR A 285 -11.71 -1.76 17.66
N PRO A 286 -10.60 -2.02 16.92
CA PRO A 286 -9.22 -1.58 17.22
C PRO A 286 -9.10 -0.05 17.15
N GLU A 287 -7.93 0.48 17.53
CA GLU A 287 -7.65 1.92 17.53
C GLU A 287 -8.02 2.58 16.19
N GLN A 288 -8.76 3.68 16.24
CA GLN A 288 -9.25 4.41 15.07
C GLN A 288 -8.58 5.78 14.97
N LEU A 289 -8.45 6.31 13.76
CA LEU A 289 -7.86 7.63 13.52
C LEU A 289 -8.51 8.72 14.37
N MET A 290 -9.85 8.74 14.40
CA MET A 290 -10.64 9.76 15.11
C MET A 290 -10.90 9.44 16.57
N ALA A 291 -10.20 8.45 17.17
CA ALA A 291 -10.23 8.28 18.62
C ALA A 291 -9.49 9.46 19.29
N SER A 292 -10.04 9.98 20.39
CA SER A 292 -9.41 11.09 21.15
C SER A 292 -7.99 10.74 21.65
N VAL A 293 -7.73 9.45 21.92
CA VAL A 293 -6.40 8.98 22.36
C VAL A 293 -5.59 8.50 21.15
N GLY A 294 -4.65 9.36 20.75
CA GLY A 294 -3.88 9.26 19.50
C GLY A 294 -2.98 8.04 19.39
N SER A 295 -3.50 7.05 18.67
CA SER A 295 -2.75 5.87 18.23
C SER A 295 -2.17 6.11 16.84
N ASN A 296 -1.02 5.49 16.56
CA ASN A 296 -0.28 5.67 15.32
C ASN A 296 -0.98 4.92 14.17
N VAL A 297 -1.98 5.53 13.54
CA VAL A 297 -2.77 4.97 12.42
C VAL A 297 -2.57 5.81 11.15
N LEU A 298 -2.50 5.14 9.99
CA LEU A 298 -2.26 5.74 8.67
C LEU A 298 -3.48 5.71 7.73
N ASN A 299 -4.62 5.22 8.21
CA ASN A 299 -5.85 5.09 7.45
C ASN A 299 -7.02 5.74 8.20
N LEU A 300 -8.11 6.05 7.50
CA LEU A 300 -9.30 6.66 8.09
C LEU A 300 -10.09 5.65 8.95
N GLY A 301 -10.02 4.36 8.61
CA GLY A 301 -10.77 3.30 9.29
C GLY A 301 -12.28 3.60 9.33
N ALA A 302 -12.87 3.54 10.52
CA ALA A 302 -14.28 3.86 10.75
C ALA A 302 -14.67 5.29 10.31
N ALA A 303 -13.72 6.24 10.31
CA ALA A 303 -14.00 7.61 9.89
C ALA A 303 -14.40 7.70 8.40
N ALA A 304 -13.89 6.81 7.54
CA ALA A 304 -14.28 6.76 6.13
C ALA A 304 -15.78 6.54 5.95
N TYR A 305 -16.38 5.68 6.78
CA TYR A 305 -17.82 5.41 6.76
C TYR A 305 -18.65 6.59 7.26
N VAL A 306 -18.17 7.28 8.29
CA VAL A 306 -18.80 8.52 8.77
C VAL A 306 -18.74 9.60 7.70
N LEU A 307 -17.57 9.84 7.11
CA LEU A 307 -17.39 10.81 6.01
C LEU A 307 -18.28 10.48 4.81
N CYS A 308 -18.41 9.19 4.48
CA CYS A 308 -19.31 8.70 3.44
C CYS A 308 -20.77 9.09 3.74
N ASP A 309 -21.27 8.78 4.94
CA ASP A 309 -22.67 9.04 5.34
C ASP A 309 -23.01 10.54 5.45
N ILE A 310 -22.06 11.38 5.90
CA ILE A 310 -22.32 12.82 6.07
C ILE A 310 -22.36 13.59 4.74
N GLY A 311 -21.90 12.99 3.63
CA GLY A 311 -22.16 13.49 2.29
C GLY A 311 -21.02 13.36 1.28
N TRP A 312 -19.85 12.82 1.65
CA TRP A 312 -18.77 12.62 0.67
C TRP A 312 -19.07 11.49 -0.31
N CYS A 313 -19.82 10.47 0.13
CA CYS A 313 -20.45 9.52 -0.77
C CYS A 313 -21.73 10.12 -1.36
N ARG A 314 -21.82 10.11 -2.69
CA ARG A 314 -22.99 10.62 -3.42
C ARG A 314 -23.27 9.79 -4.65
N GLY A 315 -24.54 9.75 -5.04
CA GLY A 315 -24.98 8.88 -6.13
C GLY A 315 -24.79 7.40 -5.77
N SER A 316 -23.87 6.72 -6.46
CA SER A 316 -23.51 5.31 -6.21
C SER A 316 -22.23 5.12 -5.39
N GLY A 317 -21.65 6.22 -4.88
CA GLY A 317 -20.45 6.21 -4.06
C GLY A 317 -20.62 5.39 -2.78
N LYS A 318 -19.54 4.74 -2.35
CA LYS A 318 -19.45 3.90 -1.14
C LYS A 318 -18.03 3.97 -0.57
N VAL A 319 -17.81 3.31 0.57
CA VAL A 319 -16.45 3.13 1.10
C VAL A 319 -15.72 2.02 0.34
N ILE A 320 -14.50 2.30 -0.11
CA ILE A 320 -13.59 1.38 -0.81
C ILE A 320 -12.21 1.33 -0.12
N ASP A 321 -11.32 0.47 -0.61
CA ASP A 321 -9.91 0.33 -0.21
C ASP A 321 -9.16 -0.17 -1.45
N ILE A 322 -8.83 0.78 -2.32
CA ILE A 322 -7.91 0.56 -3.42
C ILE A 322 -6.49 0.89 -2.96
N GLY A 323 -5.49 0.40 -3.68
CA GLY A 323 -4.11 0.69 -3.34
C GLY A 323 -3.15 0.38 -4.48
N LEU A 324 -1.97 0.95 -4.39
CA LEU A 324 -0.84 0.73 -5.28
C LEU A 324 0.15 -0.20 -4.60
N ASN A 325 0.49 -1.30 -5.27
CA ASN A 325 1.50 -2.25 -4.83
C ASN A 325 2.75 -2.10 -5.71
N VAL A 326 3.71 -1.30 -5.22
CA VAL A 326 4.96 -0.95 -5.91
C VAL A 326 6.20 -1.69 -5.35
N GLU A 327 6.02 -2.59 -4.38
CA GLU A 327 7.15 -3.26 -3.70
C GLU A 327 7.93 -4.22 -4.62
N ASN A 328 7.33 -4.64 -5.73
CA ASN A 328 7.93 -5.54 -6.71
C ASN A 328 8.32 -4.85 -8.03
N THR A 329 8.38 -3.51 -8.06
CA THR A 329 8.69 -2.80 -9.31
C THR A 329 10.11 -3.11 -9.76
N LYS A 330 10.21 -3.90 -10.83
CA LYS A 330 11.48 -4.19 -11.51
C LYS A 330 11.78 -3.03 -12.45
N PHE A 331 12.93 -2.38 -12.27
CA PHE A 331 13.41 -1.34 -13.18
C PHE A 331 14.45 -1.93 -14.12
N LYS A 332 14.01 -2.38 -15.30
CA LYS A 332 14.93 -2.94 -16.29
C LYS A 332 15.28 -1.87 -17.31
N ALA A 333 16.54 -1.42 -17.36
CA ALA A 333 16.99 -0.52 -18.42
C ALA A 333 17.47 -1.33 -19.63
N LEU A 334 16.72 -1.28 -20.73
CA LEU A 334 17.09 -1.98 -21.96
C LEU A 334 18.04 -1.14 -22.83
N PRO A 335 19.06 -1.74 -23.48
CA PRO A 335 19.92 -1.03 -24.41
C PRO A 335 19.11 -0.46 -25.60
N ASN A 336 19.07 0.87 -25.73
CA ASN A 336 18.34 1.63 -26.76
C ASN A 336 16.79 1.65 -26.64
N ASP A 337 16.18 1.10 -25.59
CA ASP A 337 14.71 0.91 -25.54
C ASP A 337 13.98 1.47 -24.29
N GLY A 338 14.67 1.84 -23.20
CA GLY A 338 14.06 2.53 -22.05
C GLY A 338 13.96 1.70 -20.76
N VAL A 339 13.34 2.24 -19.71
CA VAL A 339 13.10 1.59 -18.41
C VAL A 339 11.66 1.14 -18.31
N TYR A 340 11.44 -0.16 -18.12
CA TYR A 340 10.11 -0.69 -17.82
C TYR A 340 9.78 -0.46 -16.35
N VAL A 341 8.54 -0.04 -16.09
CA VAL A 341 8.01 0.15 -14.75
C VAL A 341 6.68 -0.58 -14.67
N ASP A 342 6.65 -1.58 -13.80
CA ASP A 342 5.52 -2.46 -13.58
C ASP A 342 5.08 -2.42 -12.11
N PHE A 343 3.79 -2.27 -11.87
CA PHE A 343 3.18 -2.42 -10.54
C PHE A 343 1.68 -2.70 -10.68
N ASN A 344 1.04 -2.97 -9.54
CA ASN A 344 -0.35 -3.38 -9.49
C ASN A 344 -1.21 -2.35 -8.77
N ILE A 345 -2.43 -2.16 -9.27
CA ILE A 345 -3.53 -1.61 -8.48
C ILE A 345 -4.28 -2.77 -7.87
N GLU A 346 -4.56 -2.72 -6.57
CA GLU A 346 -5.34 -3.73 -5.85
C GLU A 346 -6.63 -3.10 -5.31
N ASN A 347 -7.71 -3.89 -5.24
CA ASN A 347 -8.92 -3.54 -4.50
C ASN A 347 -9.13 -4.56 -3.38
N ALA A 348 -8.83 -4.17 -2.14
CA ALA A 348 -8.90 -5.04 -0.96
C ALA A 348 -10.33 -5.22 -0.41
N THR A 349 -11.35 -4.67 -1.09
CA THR A 349 -12.74 -4.75 -0.61
C THR A 349 -13.57 -5.83 -1.30
N ASP A 350 -14.62 -6.26 -0.61
CA ASP A 350 -15.67 -7.14 -1.16
C ASP A 350 -16.61 -6.43 -2.17
N ALA A 351 -16.32 -5.19 -2.57
CA ALA A 351 -17.14 -4.41 -3.47
C ALA A 351 -16.29 -3.88 -4.65
N PRO A 352 -16.86 -3.78 -5.87
CA PRO A 352 -16.13 -3.19 -6.99
C PRO A 352 -15.94 -1.68 -6.79
N ALA A 353 -14.79 -1.15 -7.17
CA ALA A 353 -14.56 0.29 -7.31
C ALA A 353 -14.69 0.72 -8.78
N SER A 354 -15.06 1.98 -9.02
CA SER A 354 -15.31 2.51 -10.35
C SER A 354 -14.55 3.81 -10.60
N ASP A 355 -14.43 4.15 -11.89
CA ASP A 355 -13.90 5.41 -12.39
C ASP A 355 -12.57 5.81 -11.72
N LEU A 356 -11.64 4.84 -11.70
CA LEU A 356 -10.31 4.99 -11.13
C LEU A 356 -9.49 5.96 -11.97
N LEU A 357 -8.71 6.79 -11.27
CA LEU A 357 -7.75 7.70 -11.83
C LEU A 357 -6.40 7.49 -11.14
N LEU A 358 -5.43 7.03 -11.91
CA LEU A 358 -4.03 6.93 -11.50
C LEU A 358 -3.26 8.08 -12.15
N GLU A 359 -2.59 8.88 -11.33
CA GLU A 359 -1.71 9.94 -11.80
C GLU A 359 -0.28 9.67 -11.35
N ILE A 360 0.66 9.83 -12.29
CA ILE A 360 2.07 9.58 -12.04
C ILE A 360 2.86 10.73 -12.61
N ARG A 361 3.70 11.32 -11.76
CA ARG A 361 4.56 12.44 -12.08
C ARG A 361 5.99 11.96 -12.27
N PHE A 362 6.64 12.58 -13.25
CA PHE A 362 7.98 12.23 -13.71
C PHE A 362 8.87 13.48 -13.70
N PRO A 363 10.19 13.33 -13.59
CA PRO A 363 11.12 14.45 -13.74
C PRO A 363 10.95 15.12 -15.10
N GLU A 364 11.05 16.46 -15.16
CA GLU A 364 10.97 17.19 -16.41
C GLU A 364 11.97 16.67 -17.45
N GLY A 365 11.50 16.50 -18.70
CA GLY A 365 12.32 15.99 -19.79
C GLY A 365 12.35 14.46 -19.90
N THR A 366 11.65 13.73 -19.03
CA THR A 366 11.45 12.28 -19.16
C THR A 366 10.57 11.99 -20.38
N ALA A 367 11.10 11.28 -21.37
CA ALA A 367 10.32 10.85 -22.52
C ALA A 367 9.56 9.57 -22.16
N LEU A 368 8.23 9.63 -22.18
CA LEU A 368 7.34 8.52 -21.81
C LEU A 368 6.76 7.86 -23.06
N SER A 369 6.64 6.52 -23.02
CA SER A 369 6.02 5.75 -24.09
C SER A 369 5.39 4.47 -23.56
N ASN A 370 4.52 3.85 -24.36
CA ASN A 370 3.94 2.53 -24.10
C ASN A 370 3.25 2.38 -22.73
N ALA A 371 2.61 3.44 -22.23
CA ALA A 371 1.82 3.37 -21.00
C ALA A 371 0.50 2.61 -21.20
N LEU A 372 0.32 1.55 -20.42
CA LEU A 372 -0.81 0.64 -20.42
C LEU A 372 -1.30 0.45 -18.99
N LEU A 373 -2.62 0.50 -18.83
CA LEU A 373 -3.32 0.07 -17.63
C LEU A 373 -4.30 -1.00 -18.07
N GLU A 374 -4.30 -2.16 -17.41
CA GLU A 374 -5.23 -3.24 -17.74
C GLU A 374 -6.68 -2.73 -17.67
N ASN A 375 -7.47 -3.00 -18.72
CA ASN A 375 -8.84 -2.51 -18.89
C ASN A 375 -9.00 -0.97 -18.79
N GLY A 376 -7.89 -0.23 -18.92
CA GLY A 376 -7.84 1.22 -18.80
C GLY A 376 -7.27 1.92 -20.03
N GLN A 377 -7.12 3.24 -19.92
CA GLN A 377 -6.52 4.10 -20.94
C GLN A 377 -5.58 5.10 -20.26
N CYS A 378 -4.36 5.23 -20.77
CA CYS A 378 -3.37 6.18 -20.28
C CYS A 378 -3.15 7.32 -21.27
N THR A 379 -2.96 8.52 -20.74
CA THR A 379 -2.59 9.72 -21.49
C THR A 379 -1.38 10.36 -20.86
N ILE A 380 -0.39 10.74 -21.67
CA ILE A 380 0.80 11.47 -21.23
C ILE A 380 0.57 12.95 -21.49
N ASN A 381 0.61 13.73 -20.41
CA ASN A 381 0.43 15.16 -20.39
C ASN A 381 1.78 15.84 -20.16
N ASN A 382 2.19 16.69 -21.10
CA ASN A 382 3.39 17.54 -21.01
C ASN A 382 4.72 16.81 -20.66
N ASN A 383 4.83 15.50 -20.94
CA ASN A 383 6.00 14.66 -20.65
C ASN A 383 6.44 14.63 -19.17
N ALA A 384 5.59 15.06 -18.24
CA ALA A 384 5.88 15.09 -16.81
C ALA A 384 4.73 14.54 -15.95
N LEU A 385 3.55 14.31 -16.55
CA LEU A 385 2.40 13.71 -15.90
C LEU A 385 1.81 12.64 -16.80
N MET A 386 1.59 11.45 -16.28
CA MET A 386 0.79 10.41 -16.89
C MET A 386 -0.51 10.28 -16.11
N SER A 387 -1.64 10.31 -16.81
CA SER A 387 -2.96 10.09 -16.23
C SER A 387 -3.56 8.84 -16.86
N CYS A 388 -3.79 7.80 -16.07
CA CYS A 388 -4.42 6.55 -16.47
C CYS A 388 -5.81 6.44 -15.85
N THR A 389 -6.78 5.97 -16.63
CA THR A 389 -8.15 5.76 -16.16
C THR A 389 -8.57 4.31 -16.35
N ALA A 390 -9.18 3.72 -15.35
CA ALA A 390 -9.84 2.42 -15.45
C ALA A 390 -11.30 2.56 -15.03
N LYS A 391 -12.20 1.98 -15.83
CA LYS A 391 -13.64 2.13 -15.60
C LYS A 391 -14.10 1.44 -14.33
N ASN A 392 -13.50 0.28 -14.04
CA ASN A 392 -13.84 -0.51 -12.87
C ASN A 392 -12.69 -1.45 -12.50
N ILE A 393 -12.67 -1.81 -11.22
CA ILE A 393 -11.93 -2.94 -10.66
C ILE A 393 -12.93 -3.74 -9.81
N GLY A 394 -12.95 -5.05 -10.00
CA GLY A 394 -13.77 -5.98 -9.24
C GLY A 394 -13.36 -6.06 -7.77
N ALA A 395 -14.18 -6.73 -6.97
CA ALA A 395 -13.87 -7.02 -5.58
C ALA A 395 -12.69 -8.00 -5.50
N ASN A 396 -11.68 -7.70 -4.67
CA ASN A 396 -10.47 -8.53 -4.54
C ASN A 396 -9.77 -8.80 -5.88
N GLU A 397 -9.83 -7.85 -6.81
CA GLU A 397 -9.18 -7.90 -8.11
C GLU A 397 -7.92 -7.04 -8.11
N THR A 398 -6.99 -7.38 -9.00
CA THR A 398 -5.77 -6.63 -9.28
C THR A 398 -5.77 -6.19 -10.73
N LEU A 399 -5.26 -4.99 -11.02
CA LEU A 399 -5.01 -4.52 -12.38
C LEU A 399 -3.51 -4.24 -12.55
N ASP A 400 -2.94 -4.75 -13.63
CA ASP A 400 -1.54 -4.46 -13.95
C ASP A 400 -1.39 -3.07 -14.59
N VAL A 401 -0.34 -2.36 -14.19
CA VAL A 401 0.11 -1.10 -14.78
C VAL A 401 1.51 -1.28 -15.33
N HIS A 402 1.69 -0.93 -16.59
CA HIS A 402 2.94 -1.07 -17.31
C HIS A 402 3.23 0.22 -18.08
N PHE A 403 4.43 0.78 -17.94
CA PHE A 403 4.88 1.85 -18.83
C PHE A 403 6.39 1.82 -19.05
N MET A 404 6.82 2.52 -20.09
CA MET A 404 8.22 2.57 -20.50
C MET A 404 8.75 3.99 -20.49
N LEU A 405 9.82 4.21 -19.74
CA LEU A 405 10.58 5.46 -19.72
C LEU A 405 11.66 5.40 -20.80
N SER A 406 11.51 6.14 -21.90
CA SER A 406 12.52 6.24 -22.95
C SER A 406 13.69 7.20 -22.63
N GLY A 407 14.05 7.32 -21.34
CA GLY A 407 15.08 8.23 -20.85
C GLY A 407 16.50 7.63 -20.80
N ASN A 408 17.49 8.46 -20.47
CA ASN A 408 18.88 8.02 -20.32
C ASN A 408 19.08 7.19 -19.03
N ILE A 409 20.13 6.37 -19.00
CA ILE A 409 20.69 5.83 -17.75
C ILE A 409 20.88 6.98 -16.73
N GLY A 410 20.47 6.77 -15.49
CA GLY A 410 20.52 7.79 -14.44
C GLY A 410 19.48 7.57 -13.34
N ASP A 411 19.43 8.53 -12.43
CA ASP A 411 18.51 8.51 -11.30
C ASP A 411 17.15 9.10 -11.68
N TYR A 412 16.10 8.41 -11.28
CA TYR A 412 14.71 8.79 -11.49
C TYR A 412 13.99 8.87 -10.14
N ALA A 413 13.12 9.86 -10.01
CA ALA A 413 12.19 10.00 -8.90
C ALA A 413 10.77 10.04 -9.46
N LEU A 414 9.95 9.07 -9.08
CA LEU A 414 8.55 8.99 -9.47
C LEU A 414 7.67 9.19 -8.26
N SER A 415 6.58 9.93 -8.44
CA SER A 415 5.54 10.05 -7.44
C SER A 415 4.19 9.78 -8.09
N GLY A 416 3.35 8.98 -7.46
CA GLY A 416 2.02 8.69 -8.00
C GLY A 416 0.92 8.66 -6.95
N GLU A 417 -0.30 8.88 -7.42
CA GLU A 417 -1.52 8.89 -6.63
C GLU A 417 -2.63 8.12 -7.36
N LEU A 418 -3.31 7.24 -6.64
CA LEU A 418 -4.50 6.52 -7.09
C LEU A 418 -5.74 7.09 -6.41
N SER A 419 -6.81 7.35 -7.17
CA SER A 419 -8.07 7.87 -6.66
C SER A 419 -9.27 7.29 -7.41
N SER A 420 -10.47 7.52 -6.87
CA SER A 420 -11.73 7.25 -7.58
C SER A 420 -12.52 8.53 -7.82
N THR A 421 -13.00 8.71 -9.05
CA THR A 421 -13.84 9.84 -9.40
C THR A 421 -15.35 9.55 -9.22
N SER A 422 -15.74 8.32 -8.86
CA SER A 422 -17.15 7.95 -8.61
C SER A 422 -17.72 8.39 -7.26
N PHE A 423 -17.04 9.33 -6.58
CA PHE A 423 -17.38 9.79 -5.24
C PHE A 423 -17.44 8.65 -4.22
N ASP A 424 -16.60 7.64 -4.41
CA ASP A 424 -16.28 6.69 -3.35
C ASP A 424 -15.41 7.39 -2.30
N VAL A 425 -15.42 6.89 -1.07
CA VAL A 425 -14.49 7.29 -0.01
C VAL A 425 -13.53 6.15 0.24
N ASP A 426 -12.25 6.36 -0.04
CA ASP A 426 -11.25 5.33 0.24
C ASP A 426 -10.86 5.33 1.72
N SER A 427 -10.84 4.15 2.33
CA SER A 427 -10.55 4.00 3.75
C SER A 427 -9.06 4.11 4.10
N ASN A 428 -8.16 3.97 3.14
CA ASN A 428 -6.71 4.00 3.32
C ASN A 428 -6.04 4.88 2.26
N GLY A 429 -5.63 6.08 2.64
CA GLY A 429 -4.93 6.98 1.71
C GLY A 429 -3.45 6.65 1.57
N ASN A 430 -2.87 5.88 2.49
CA ASN A 430 -1.42 5.67 2.51
C ASN A 430 -0.95 4.71 1.43
N ASN A 431 -1.75 3.66 1.14
CA ASN A 431 -1.49 2.73 0.03
C ASN A 431 -1.91 3.31 -1.34
N ASN A 432 -2.61 4.46 -1.38
CA ASN A 432 -2.90 5.14 -2.65
C ASN A 432 -1.73 5.93 -3.22
N LEU A 433 -0.66 6.10 -2.44
CA LEU A 433 0.48 6.92 -2.81
C LEU A 433 1.74 6.07 -2.95
N PHE A 434 2.58 6.41 -3.92
CA PHE A 434 3.99 6.01 -3.91
C PHE A 434 4.89 7.19 -4.21
N ASP A 435 6.07 7.15 -3.62
CA ASP A 435 7.20 8.02 -3.93
C ASP A 435 8.43 7.11 -3.98
N ILE A 436 8.99 6.92 -5.17
CA ILE A 436 10.08 5.95 -5.41
C ILE A 436 11.24 6.64 -6.12
N GLU A 437 12.45 6.36 -5.64
CA GLU A 437 13.69 6.74 -6.29
C GLU A 437 14.39 5.46 -6.76
N PHE A 438 14.86 5.45 -8.01
CA PHE A 438 15.62 4.33 -8.55
C PHE A 438 16.67 4.81 -9.54
N THR A 439 17.72 4.02 -9.71
CA THR A 439 18.77 4.27 -10.70
C THR A 439 18.61 3.28 -11.84
N ALA A 440 18.41 3.77 -13.05
CA ALA A 440 18.46 2.95 -14.25
C ALA A 440 19.91 2.77 -14.69
N THR A 441 20.42 1.54 -14.67
CA THR A 441 21.76 1.15 -15.15
C THR A 441 21.69 0.30 -16.41
N SER A 442 22.74 0.27 -17.24
CA SER A 442 22.81 -0.65 -18.37
C SER A 442 22.83 -2.11 -17.90
N ASN A 443 22.17 -3.00 -18.65
CA ASN A 443 22.27 -4.45 -18.47
C ASN A 443 23.74 -4.91 -18.46
N GLN A 444 24.04 -5.87 -17.59
CA GLN A 444 25.31 -6.56 -17.46
C GLN A 444 25.10 -8.05 -17.68
N ALA A 445 25.54 -8.55 -18.84
CA ALA A 445 25.41 -9.95 -19.20
C ALA A 445 25.89 -10.91 -18.08
N PRO A 446 25.19 -12.04 -17.87
CA PRO A 446 25.49 -12.97 -16.79
C PRO A 446 26.91 -13.54 -16.93
N GLN A 447 27.51 -13.91 -15.81
CA GLN A 447 28.85 -14.50 -15.77
C GLN A 447 28.77 -16.00 -15.48
N ILE A 448 29.35 -16.81 -16.37
CA ILE A 448 29.52 -18.25 -16.17
C ILE A 448 30.88 -18.52 -15.54
N THR A 449 30.88 -19.32 -14.48
CA THR A 449 32.06 -20.05 -14.01
C THR A 449 31.78 -21.55 -14.12
N LEU A 450 32.49 -22.20 -15.04
CA LEU A 450 32.38 -23.63 -15.30
C LEU A 450 33.78 -24.24 -15.46
N ASP A 451 33.97 -25.47 -15.01
CA ASP A 451 35.22 -26.22 -15.20
C ASP A 451 35.52 -26.42 -16.70
N GLU A 452 36.79 -26.40 -17.09
CA GLU A 452 37.19 -26.65 -18.49
C GLU A 452 36.92 -28.12 -18.91
N SER A 453 37.06 -29.05 -17.96
CA SER A 453 36.84 -30.47 -18.21
C SER A 453 36.45 -31.26 -16.97
N VAL A 454 35.75 -32.37 -17.19
CA VAL A 454 35.47 -33.40 -16.18
C VAL A 454 35.87 -34.77 -16.72
N ASN A 455 36.35 -35.65 -15.85
CA ASN A 455 36.71 -37.02 -16.22
C ASN A 455 35.64 -38.00 -15.76
N ALA A 456 35.32 -38.97 -16.60
CA ALA A 456 34.36 -40.04 -16.30
C ALA A 456 34.82 -41.35 -16.95
N ASN A 457 34.49 -42.48 -16.34
CA ASN A 457 34.59 -43.76 -17.05
C ASN A 457 33.33 -43.97 -17.90
N GLU A 458 33.44 -44.81 -18.92
CA GLU A 458 32.28 -45.19 -19.71
C GLU A 458 31.14 -45.77 -18.84
N GLY A 459 29.92 -45.30 -19.08
CA GLY A 459 28.74 -45.69 -18.29
C GLY A 459 28.56 -44.96 -16.96
N ASP A 460 29.51 -44.13 -16.52
CA ASP A 460 29.35 -43.32 -15.31
C ASP A 460 28.25 -42.25 -15.49
N ASN A 461 27.55 -41.92 -14.40
CA ASN A 461 26.67 -40.76 -14.35
C ASN A 461 27.43 -39.56 -13.79
N VAL A 462 27.58 -38.53 -14.60
CA VAL A 462 28.28 -37.29 -14.26
C VAL A 462 27.26 -36.19 -14.03
N SER A 463 27.35 -35.49 -12.91
CA SER A 463 26.60 -34.26 -12.65
C SER A 463 27.53 -33.07 -12.82
N ILE A 464 27.21 -32.18 -13.75
CA ILE A 464 27.97 -30.95 -14.01
C ILE A 464 27.12 -29.78 -13.54
N ILE A 465 27.69 -28.89 -12.75
CA ILE A 465 27.00 -27.71 -12.20
C ILE A 465 27.76 -26.48 -12.70
N ALA A 466 27.06 -25.53 -13.32
CA ALA A 466 27.62 -24.22 -13.62
C ALA A 466 27.37 -23.28 -12.44
N SER A 467 28.35 -22.45 -12.07
CA SER A 467 28.08 -21.30 -11.21
C SER A 467 27.75 -20.13 -12.12
N VAL A 468 26.60 -19.50 -11.91
CA VAL A 468 26.23 -18.28 -12.62
C VAL A 468 26.07 -17.15 -11.62
N PHE A 469 26.47 -15.95 -12.03
CA PHE A 469 26.26 -14.72 -11.27
C PHE A 469 25.73 -13.67 -12.22
N ASP A 470 24.69 -12.98 -11.80
CA ASP A 470 24.12 -11.84 -12.48
C ASP A 470 24.15 -10.66 -11.49
N SER A 471 24.68 -9.52 -11.93
CA SER A 471 24.83 -8.35 -11.05
C SER A 471 23.56 -7.51 -10.96
N ASP A 472 22.62 -7.73 -11.88
CA ASP A 472 21.37 -6.98 -11.98
C ASP A 472 20.20 -7.75 -11.33
N ASP A 473 20.48 -8.96 -10.81
CA ASP A 473 19.56 -9.88 -10.13
C ASP A 473 18.38 -10.32 -11.03
N ASP A 474 18.67 -10.46 -12.33
CA ASP A 474 17.71 -10.87 -13.34
C ASP A 474 17.31 -12.36 -13.21
N GLU A 475 16.10 -12.68 -13.69
CA GLU A 475 15.66 -14.07 -13.79
C GLU A 475 16.40 -14.78 -14.93
N LEU A 476 17.13 -15.85 -14.59
CA LEU A 476 18.01 -16.54 -15.52
C LEU A 476 17.37 -17.80 -16.11
N THR A 477 17.55 -17.99 -17.42
CA THR A 477 17.19 -19.20 -18.15
C THR A 477 18.43 -19.97 -18.58
N TYR A 478 18.38 -21.30 -18.48
CA TYR A 478 19.55 -22.16 -18.71
C TYR A 478 19.32 -23.14 -19.85
N SER A 479 20.38 -23.48 -20.58
CA SER A 479 20.34 -24.61 -21.50
C SER A 479 21.68 -25.34 -21.65
N TRP A 480 21.59 -26.66 -21.72
CA TRP A 480 22.70 -27.56 -22.01
C TRP A 480 22.50 -28.25 -23.35
N THR A 481 23.51 -28.17 -24.21
CA THR A 481 23.50 -28.79 -25.53
C THR A 481 24.78 -29.55 -25.80
N GLN A 482 24.68 -30.71 -26.43
CA GLN A 482 25.86 -31.42 -26.91
C GLN A 482 26.33 -30.82 -28.24
N ILE A 483 27.62 -30.47 -28.31
CA ILE A 483 28.24 -29.87 -29.50
C ILE A 483 28.99 -30.91 -30.33
N SER A 484 29.67 -31.85 -29.68
CA SER A 484 30.42 -32.90 -30.37
C SER A 484 30.63 -34.14 -29.49
N GLY A 485 31.12 -35.22 -30.10
CA GLY A 485 31.39 -36.49 -29.44
C GLY A 485 30.27 -37.52 -29.66
N PRO A 486 30.34 -38.69 -29.00
CA PRO A 486 29.30 -39.70 -29.07
C PRO A 486 28.01 -39.21 -28.40
N ASP A 487 26.85 -39.50 -28.99
CA ASP A 487 25.54 -39.04 -28.47
C ASP A 487 25.33 -39.45 -27.01
N VAL A 488 24.88 -38.50 -26.19
CA VAL A 488 24.52 -38.72 -24.78
C VAL A 488 23.11 -38.23 -24.48
N THR A 489 22.47 -38.88 -23.52
CA THR A 489 21.23 -38.37 -22.93
C THR A 489 21.57 -37.33 -21.87
N LEU A 490 21.07 -36.11 -22.05
CA LEU A 490 21.11 -35.05 -21.04
C LEU A 490 19.79 -35.04 -20.27
N THR A 491 19.85 -35.09 -18.95
CA THR A 491 18.68 -34.86 -18.08
C THR A 491 18.92 -33.59 -17.26
N ASP A 492 17.84 -32.86 -16.97
CA ASP A 492 17.89 -31.53 -16.35
C ASP A 492 18.63 -30.51 -17.26
N ALA A 493 18.48 -30.64 -18.58
CA ALA A 493 19.22 -29.83 -19.56
C ALA A 493 18.80 -28.35 -19.59
N ASP A 494 17.71 -27.99 -18.93
CA ASP A 494 17.16 -26.64 -18.74
C ASP A 494 17.45 -26.06 -17.34
N MET A 495 18.31 -26.74 -16.56
CA MET A 495 18.67 -26.34 -15.20
C MET A 495 20.13 -25.85 -15.15
N GLN A 496 20.49 -25.17 -14.05
CA GLN A 496 21.88 -24.76 -13.77
C GLN A 496 22.86 -25.96 -13.66
N HIS A 497 22.32 -27.16 -13.44
CA HIS A 497 23.08 -28.41 -13.45
C HIS A 497 22.52 -29.37 -14.49
N VAL A 498 23.38 -30.17 -15.13
CA VAL A 498 23.00 -31.24 -16.05
C VAL A 498 23.55 -32.57 -15.55
N LYS A 499 22.79 -33.64 -15.79
CA LYS A 499 23.29 -35.01 -15.62
C LYS A 499 23.48 -35.66 -16.97
N VAL A 500 24.65 -36.28 -17.13
CA VAL A 500 25.10 -36.94 -18.36
C VAL A 500 25.48 -38.36 -18.01
N THR A 501 24.93 -39.35 -18.73
CA THR A 501 25.45 -40.72 -18.68
C THR A 501 26.54 -40.86 -19.73
N ALA A 502 27.78 -41.13 -19.30
CA ALA A 502 28.90 -41.31 -20.20
C ALA A 502 28.66 -42.48 -21.17
N PRO A 503 28.88 -42.29 -22.49
CA PRO A 503 28.61 -43.32 -23.49
C PRO A 503 29.61 -44.48 -23.36
N GLN A 504 29.23 -45.66 -23.87
CA GLN A 504 30.17 -46.77 -24.02
C GLN A 504 31.12 -46.46 -25.20
N VAL A 505 32.43 -46.58 -24.99
CA VAL A 505 33.44 -46.14 -25.96
C VAL A 505 34.54 -47.19 -26.15
N SER A 506 34.99 -47.42 -27.38
CA SER A 506 36.03 -48.41 -27.68
C SER A 506 37.47 -47.91 -27.42
N LYS A 507 37.62 -46.61 -27.13
CA LYS A 507 38.86 -45.91 -26.74
C LYS A 507 38.49 -44.62 -26.02
N ASN A 508 39.42 -44.05 -25.27
CA ASN A 508 39.19 -42.76 -24.62
C ASN A 508 38.71 -41.73 -25.64
N THR A 509 37.60 -41.07 -25.35
CA THR A 509 36.90 -40.18 -26.27
C THR A 509 36.36 -39.00 -25.48
N ASP A 510 36.55 -37.80 -26.03
CA ASP A 510 35.97 -36.59 -25.47
C ASP A 510 34.61 -36.32 -26.12
N LEU A 511 33.68 -35.82 -25.32
CA LEU A 511 32.49 -35.14 -25.79
C LEU A 511 32.46 -33.72 -25.24
N VAL A 512 31.85 -32.80 -25.98
CA VAL A 512 31.80 -31.39 -25.63
C VAL A 512 30.35 -30.98 -25.43
N LEU A 513 30.06 -30.42 -24.26
CA LEU A 513 28.79 -29.81 -23.94
C LEU A 513 28.94 -28.29 -23.91
N LYS A 514 27.89 -27.57 -24.30
CA LYS A 514 27.77 -26.12 -24.16
C LYS A 514 26.69 -25.83 -23.13
N PHE A 515 27.04 -25.05 -22.13
CA PHE A 515 26.12 -24.38 -21.23
C PHE A 515 25.87 -22.97 -21.73
N SER A 516 24.62 -22.60 -21.95
CA SER A 516 24.18 -21.23 -22.21
C SER A 516 23.34 -20.75 -21.02
N VAL A 517 23.52 -19.51 -20.61
CA VAL A 517 22.64 -18.80 -19.68
C VAL A 517 22.23 -17.47 -20.31
N SER A 518 20.94 -17.13 -20.16
CA SER A 518 20.40 -15.85 -20.59
C SER A 518 19.61 -15.19 -19.46
N ASP A 519 19.80 -13.88 -19.32
CA ASP A 519 19.04 -12.94 -18.46
C ASP A 519 17.79 -12.38 -19.18
N GLY A 520 17.47 -12.92 -20.36
CA GLY A 520 16.41 -12.44 -21.25
C GLY A 520 16.85 -11.36 -22.25
N GLU A 521 18.02 -10.72 -22.07
CA GLU A 521 18.60 -9.75 -22.99
C GLU A 521 19.86 -10.27 -23.68
N ASP A 522 20.85 -10.66 -22.88
CA ASP A 522 22.12 -11.22 -23.30
C ASP A 522 22.11 -12.73 -23.08
N GLU A 523 22.81 -13.46 -23.95
CA GLU A 523 23.11 -14.88 -23.75
C GLU A 523 24.63 -15.04 -23.75
N VAL A 524 25.16 -15.56 -22.66
CA VAL A 524 26.55 -16.03 -22.62
C VAL A 524 26.58 -17.55 -22.65
N SER A 525 27.66 -18.10 -23.18
CA SER A 525 27.85 -19.56 -23.20
C SER A 525 29.29 -19.97 -22.95
N GLN A 526 29.45 -21.12 -22.31
CA GLN A 526 30.75 -21.74 -22.06
C GLN A 526 30.69 -23.23 -22.37
N ASN A 527 31.76 -23.74 -22.96
CA ASN A 527 31.90 -25.16 -23.26
C ASN A 527 32.63 -25.89 -22.12
N ILE A 528 32.25 -27.14 -21.90
CA ILE A 528 32.97 -28.08 -21.03
C ILE A 528 33.24 -29.39 -21.76
N THR A 529 34.43 -29.93 -21.56
CA THR A 529 34.82 -31.23 -22.13
C THR A 529 34.60 -32.34 -21.12
N VAL A 530 33.84 -33.38 -21.49
CA VAL A 530 33.73 -34.60 -20.70
C VAL A 530 34.66 -35.65 -21.32
N SER A 531 35.76 -35.94 -20.64
CA SER A 531 36.75 -36.92 -21.06
C SER A 531 36.36 -38.31 -20.56
N VAL A 532 35.90 -39.15 -21.49
CA VAL A 532 35.38 -40.49 -21.18
C VAL A 532 36.49 -41.52 -21.36
N ALA A 533 36.89 -42.17 -20.28
CA ALA A 533 37.84 -43.27 -20.29
C ALA A 533 37.15 -44.60 -20.65
N ASN A 534 37.71 -45.31 -21.63
CA ASN A 534 37.30 -46.69 -21.91
C ASN A 534 37.77 -47.59 -20.76
N VAL A 535 36.88 -48.44 -20.22
CA VAL A 535 37.20 -49.42 -19.19
C VAL A 535 37.04 -50.81 -19.80
N PRO A 536 38.13 -51.43 -20.28
CA PRO A 536 38.07 -52.73 -20.94
C PRO A 536 37.40 -53.77 -20.04
N LYS A 537 36.32 -54.40 -20.52
CA LYS A 537 35.71 -55.53 -19.81
C LYS A 537 36.72 -56.68 -19.76
N THR A 538 37.22 -56.98 -18.56
CA THR A 538 37.90 -58.26 -18.30
C THR A 538 36.87 -59.38 -18.39
N ASP A 539 36.89 -60.15 -19.48
CA ASP A 539 36.18 -61.41 -19.56
C ASP A 539 36.73 -62.35 -18.48
N THR A 540 35.96 -62.56 -17.41
CA THR A 540 36.20 -63.69 -16.50
C THR A 540 35.89 -64.98 -17.26
N GLU A 541 36.93 -65.65 -17.74
CA GLU A 541 36.85 -67.01 -18.26
C GLU A 541 36.24 -67.96 -17.21
N GLN A 542 35.11 -68.54 -17.58
CA GLN A 542 34.40 -69.57 -16.85
C GLN A 542 35.23 -70.87 -16.86
N SER A 543 35.83 -71.24 -15.72
CA SER A 543 36.55 -72.50 -15.58
C SER A 543 35.62 -73.70 -15.74
N LYS A 544 35.85 -74.54 -16.77
CA LYS A 544 35.25 -75.87 -16.93
C LYS A 544 35.77 -76.82 -15.85
N GLU A 545 34.88 -77.40 -15.05
CA GLU A 545 35.22 -78.57 -14.23
C GLU A 545 35.28 -79.86 -15.08
N SER A 546 36.30 -80.70 -14.82
CA SER A 546 36.43 -82.04 -15.38
C SER A 546 36.26 -83.12 -14.31
N SER A 547 35.42 -84.09 -14.66
CA SER A 547 35.18 -85.40 -14.06
C SER A 547 36.44 -86.22 -13.66
N GLY A 548 36.37 -86.90 -12.51
CA GLY A 548 37.22 -88.04 -12.14
C GLY A 548 37.09 -88.46 -10.67
N GLY A 549 36.24 -89.46 -10.36
CA GLY A 549 35.97 -89.94 -9.00
C GLY A 549 36.86 -91.09 -8.51
N SER A 550 36.79 -91.43 -7.20
CA SER A 550 36.28 -92.72 -6.68
C SER A 550 36.63 -93.01 -5.20
N PHE A 551 35.69 -93.69 -4.52
CA PHE A 551 35.75 -94.52 -3.30
C PHE A 551 35.87 -93.91 -1.88
N GLY A 552 34.74 -93.99 -1.14
CA GLY A 552 34.62 -94.90 0.02
C GLY A 552 34.60 -94.31 1.45
N TRP A 553 33.72 -94.89 2.28
CA TRP A 553 33.48 -94.72 3.75
C TRP A 553 32.35 -93.72 4.12
N ILE A 554 31.10 -94.17 4.32
CA ILE A 554 30.50 -94.88 5.48
C ILE A 554 30.20 -93.97 6.70
N LEU A 555 28.90 -93.69 6.85
CA LEU A 555 28.03 -93.73 8.04
C LEU A 555 28.23 -92.80 9.28
N VAL A 556 27.12 -92.11 9.57
CA VAL A 556 26.38 -92.03 10.87
C VAL A 556 26.91 -91.05 11.93
N ASN A 557 26.12 -90.00 12.22
CA ASN A 557 25.31 -89.96 13.45
C ASN A 557 24.23 -88.85 13.44
N LEU A 558 23.07 -89.25 13.97
CA LEU A 558 21.85 -88.49 14.26
C LEU A 558 21.89 -87.92 15.69
N PHE A 559 20.86 -87.12 16.00
CA PHE A 559 20.40 -86.57 17.30
C PHE A 559 20.93 -85.17 17.69
N GLY A 560 20.12 -84.23 18.17
CA GLY A 560 18.72 -84.33 18.59
C GLY A 560 18.11 -82.98 18.98
N LEU A 561 16.78 -82.98 19.04
CA LEU A 561 15.86 -81.88 19.34
C LEU A 561 15.91 -81.35 20.79
N ALA A 562 15.34 -80.14 20.93
CA ALA A 562 14.40 -79.70 21.98
C ALA A 562 14.90 -78.85 23.19
N LEU A 563 14.38 -77.61 23.18
CA LEU A 563 13.59 -76.93 24.23
C LEU A 563 14.21 -76.48 25.58
N PHE A 564 13.91 -75.21 25.89
CA PHE A 564 13.35 -74.64 27.15
C PHE A 564 14.14 -73.56 27.93
N ARG A 565 13.37 -72.49 28.23
CA ARG A 565 13.34 -71.59 29.43
C ARG A 565 14.32 -70.41 29.45
N LYS A 566 13.84 -69.16 29.32
CA LYS A 566 13.07 -68.29 30.26
C LYS A 566 13.95 -67.59 31.32
N PHE A 567 14.07 -66.26 31.19
CA PHE A 567 13.95 -65.19 32.21
C PHE A 567 13.73 -63.91 31.39
N LYS A 568 12.63 -63.13 31.39
CA LYS A 568 11.68 -62.56 32.37
C LYS A 568 12.27 -61.51 33.33
N ARG A 569 12.13 -60.22 32.96
CA ARG A 569 11.55 -59.07 33.73
C ARG A 569 11.64 -57.82 32.83
N ALA A 570 10.53 -57.22 32.37
CA ALA A 570 9.60 -56.30 33.09
C ALA A 570 10.31 -54.97 33.44
N ASN A 571 9.81 -53.75 33.19
CA ASN A 571 8.48 -53.24 32.83
C ASN A 571 8.64 -51.74 32.37
N PRO A 572 7.58 -50.90 32.20
CA PRO A 572 7.44 -49.97 31.06
C PRO A 572 7.29 -48.49 31.49
N SER A 573 7.08 -47.59 30.54
CA SER A 573 6.07 -46.52 30.68
C SER A 573 5.84 -45.82 29.35
N ALA A 574 4.62 -45.99 28.83
CA ALA A 574 3.98 -45.11 27.88
C ALA A 574 3.11 -44.10 28.64
N HIS A 575 3.03 -42.85 28.18
CA HIS A 575 1.88 -41.93 28.24
C HIS A 575 2.17 -40.91 27.12
N SER A 576 1.48 -40.86 25.99
CA SER A 576 0.05 -40.57 25.73
C SER A 576 -0.35 -39.12 26.03
N SER A 577 -0.60 -38.40 24.93
CA SER A 577 -1.65 -37.38 24.73
C SER A 577 -1.58 -36.07 25.52
N LYS A 578 -1.44 -34.95 24.80
CA LYS A 578 -2.59 -34.18 24.31
C LYS A 578 -2.29 -33.66 22.91
#